data_AF-A0A7T5RE53-F1
#
_entry.id   AF-A0A7T5RE53-F1
#
_cell.length_a   1.000
_cell.length_b   1.000
_cell.length_c   1.000
_cell.angle_alpha   90.00
_cell.angle_beta   90.00
_cell.angle_gamma   90.00
#
_symmetry.space_group_name_H-M   'P 1'
#
loop_
_entity.id
_entity.type
_entity.pdbx_description
1 polymer ?
#
loop_
_entity_poly.entity_id
_entity_poly.type
_entity_poly.pdbx_seq_one_letter_code
_entity_poly.pdbx_strand_id
1 'polypeptide(L)'
;MSIQEQFEKFYENIQLTPSQKEDAKTKYTGICKKLHDHYYPNVEYDGSSKLLIGSHGKQTHIRPARDVDVIFIMPPEKFEQHDDNQSNGQSQLLQDVKKVLEEKYPDTPIRAFGKVVVVEFSDTKHNVELLPAWENADGTFIIPNSENGGSWEQWDPRSEIQKIQDSDSRTGRTKALIRMIKKWSENCTAELKSYQIENKVLDFFANDEFSDKEYSILVRDFFDYFYKTTNDEGLQNHLSTVLNRATKACDFEKETKLEKAVEEWIKIFKDDFPATLEKSTTTTTSVIDRNTNFEKSYPSVKEEFLDLTYDIAFAINPVHQVRIDARVTQDGFRPDWLSSFLQKRFPLKKKKKLIFSIIKNNVPSPYSIMWKVRNFGDEAKNANDLRGEITHDKGFATKEENTKYFGEHYVECYIIKNNLCVAMDKIIVPIDKN
;
A
#
# COMPACT_ATOMS: atom_id res chain seq x y z
N MET A 1 20.25 -9.79 -4.51
CA MET A 1 19.69 -8.45 -4.53
C MET A 1 20.83 -7.48 -4.57
N SER A 2 21.04 -6.80 -5.68
CA SER A 2 21.81 -5.55 -5.72
C SER A 2 21.04 -4.46 -4.95
N ILE A 3 21.66 -3.29 -4.75
CA ILE A 3 20.91 -2.15 -4.21
C ILE A 3 19.85 -1.69 -5.21
N GLN A 4 20.15 -1.74 -6.51
CA GLN A 4 19.18 -1.45 -7.56
C GLN A 4 17.91 -2.33 -7.46
N GLU A 5 18.06 -3.65 -7.29
CA GLU A 5 16.91 -4.56 -7.13
C GLU A 5 16.10 -4.25 -5.85
N GLN A 6 16.73 -3.76 -4.77
CA GLN A 6 16.01 -3.30 -3.59
C GLN A 6 15.24 -2.01 -3.80
N PHE A 7 15.79 -1.08 -4.57
CA PHE A 7 15.06 0.13 -4.95
C PHE A 7 13.87 -0.19 -5.85
N GLU A 8 14.00 -1.16 -6.75
CA GLU A 8 12.88 -1.68 -7.54
C GLU A 8 11.81 -2.27 -6.63
N LYS A 9 12.21 -3.08 -5.64
CA LYS A 9 11.26 -3.63 -4.66
C LYS A 9 10.62 -2.55 -3.77
N PHE A 10 11.40 -1.56 -3.33
CA PHE A 10 10.90 -0.39 -2.62
C PHE A 10 9.86 0.36 -3.47
N TYR A 11 10.16 0.57 -4.75
CA TYR A 11 9.25 1.23 -5.68
C TYR A 11 7.94 0.45 -5.84
N GLU A 12 7.98 -0.89 -5.92
CA GLU A 12 6.77 -1.72 -5.89
C GLU A 12 5.99 -1.57 -4.57
N ASN A 13 6.67 -1.61 -3.43
CA ASN A 13 6.05 -1.54 -2.10
C ASN A 13 5.22 -0.27 -1.90
N ILE A 14 5.70 0.85 -2.45
CA ILE A 14 5.05 2.16 -2.32
C ILE A 14 4.00 2.43 -3.40
N GLN A 15 3.83 1.56 -4.39
CA GLN A 15 2.75 1.68 -5.37
C GLN A 15 1.44 1.09 -4.85
N LEU A 16 0.30 1.65 -5.30
CA LEU A 16 -1.01 1.06 -5.03
C LEU A 16 -1.06 -0.38 -5.57
N THR A 17 -1.63 -1.29 -4.76
CA THR A 17 -1.89 -2.67 -5.17
C THR A 17 -2.94 -2.71 -6.29
N PRO A 18 -3.06 -3.81 -7.05
CA PRO A 18 -4.13 -3.97 -8.04
C PRO A 18 -5.53 -3.76 -7.45
N SER A 19 -5.81 -4.30 -6.26
CA SER A 19 -7.08 -4.11 -5.56
C SER A 19 -7.33 -2.65 -5.18
N GLN A 20 -6.31 -1.92 -4.74
CA GLN A 20 -6.42 -0.50 -4.44
C GLN A 20 -6.69 0.34 -5.70
N LYS A 21 -6.04 0.01 -6.82
CA LYS A 21 -6.30 0.69 -8.10
C LYS A 21 -7.74 0.46 -8.57
N GLU A 22 -8.25 -0.75 -8.42
CA GLU A 22 -9.62 -1.09 -8.81
C GLU A 22 -10.66 -0.45 -7.88
N ASP A 23 -10.39 -0.38 -6.58
CA ASP A 23 -11.23 0.33 -5.61
C ASP A 23 -11.34 1.82 -5.94
N ALA A 24 -10.20 2.50 -6.14
CA ALA A 24 -10.17 3.89 -6.58
C ALA A 24 -10.99 4.08 -7.87
N LYS A 25 -10.76 3.22 -8.87
CA LYS A 25 -11.47 3.23 -10.15
C LYS A 25 -12.97 3.09 -10.00
N THR A 26 -13.41 2.14 -9.20
CA THR A 26 -14.83 1.90 -8.93
C THR A 26 -15.48 3.12 -8.30
N LYS A 27 -14.84 3.71 -7.29
CA LYS A 27 -15.36 4.87 -6.55
C LYS A 27 -15.49 6.12 -7.43
N TYR A 28 -14.41 6.57 -8.10
CA TYR A 28 -14.51 7.78 -8.94
C TYR A 28 -15.41 7.57 -10.16
N THR A 29 -15.43 6.36 -10.73
CA THR A 29 -16.30 6.04 -11.88
C THR A 29 -17.77 6.08 -11.46
N GLY A 30 -18.09 5.51 -10.29
CA GLY A 30 -19.45 5.52 -9.74
C GLY A 30 -19.99 6.92 -9.48
N ILE A 31 -19.15 7.82 -8.95
CA ILE A 31 -19.49 9.23 -8.70
C ILE A 31 -19.67 9.99 -10.01
N CYS A 32 -18.69 9.93 -10.91
CA CYS A 32 -18.76 10.62 -12.20
C CYS A 32 -19.93 10.13 -13.05
N LYS A 33 -20.23 8.82 -13.04
CA LYS A 33 -21.38 8.27 -13.75
C LYS A 33 -22.70 8.82 -13.20
N LYS A 34 -22.87 8.92 -11.87
CA LYS A 34 -24.10 9.46 -11.28
C LYS A 34 -24.36 10.89 -11.73
N LEU A 35 -23.32 11.72 -11.74
CA LEU A 35 -23.42 13.10 -12.22
C LEU A 35 -23.65 13.16 -13.73
N HIS A 36 -22.99 12.29 -14.50
CA HIS A 36 -23.21 12.21 -15.93
C HIS A 36 -24.67 11.87 -16.27
N ASP A 37 -25.23 10.84 -15.64
CA ASP A 37 -26.63 10.44 -15.84
C ASP A 37 -27.61 11.58 -15.51
N HIS A 38 -27.25 12.48 -14.57
CA HIS A 38 -28.06 13.64 -14.20
C HIS A 38 -27.91 14.82 -15.17
N TYR A 39 -26.67 15.21 -15.49
CA TYR A 39 -26.38 16.41 -16.28
C TYR A 39 -26.38 16.17 -17.80
N TYR A 40 -26.22 14.92 -18.24
CA TYR A 40 -26.24 14.49 -19.64
C TYR A 40 -27.26 13.35 -19.85
N PRO A 41 -28.57 13.57 -19.57
CA PRO A 41 -29.56 12.49 -19.48
C PRO A 41 -29.81 11.72 -20.79
N ASN A 42 -29.37 12.24 -21.93
CA ASN A 42 -29.53 11.64 -23.25
C ASN A 42 -28.21 11.07 -23.81
N VAL A 43 -27.16 11.00 -22.99
CA VAL A 43 -25.83 10.49 -23.38
C VAL A 43 -25.47 9.35 -22.44
N GLU A 44 -24.99 8.24 -23.00
CA GLU A 44 -24.49 7.14 -22.18
C GLU A 44 -23.12 7.50 -21.61
N TYR A 45 -22.91 7.20 -20.33
CA TYR A 45 -21.63 7.44 -19.69
C TYR A 45 -20.52 6.57 -20.29
N ASP A 46 -19.69 7.17 -21.13
CA ASP A 46 -18.46 6.60 -21.69
C ASP A 46 -17.19 7.06 -20.95
N GLY A 47 -17.36 7.97 -19.98
CA GLY A 47 -16.27 8.55 -19.22
C GLY A 47 -15.65 9.81 -19.79
N SER A 48 -16.21 10.39 -20.85
CA SER A 48 -15.79 11.67 -21.45
C SER A 48 -15.98 12.87 -20.54
N SER A 49 -16.98 12.84 -19.65
CA SER A 49 -17.27 13.95 -18.71
C SER A 49 -16.42 13.94 -17.44
N LYS A 50 -15.24 13.30 -17.45
CA LYS A 50 -14.32 13.29 -16.30
C LYS A 50 -12.87 13.47 -16.72
N LEU A 51 -12.08 14.02 -15.81
CA LEU A 51 -10.62 14.07 -15.91
C LEU A 51 -10.01 13.76 -14.55
N LEU A 52 -9.23 12.67 -14.45
CA LEU A 52 -8.44 12.42 -13.24
C LEU A 52 -7.35 13.47 -13.13
N ILE A 53 -7.23 14.06 -11.95
CA ILE A 53 -6.25 15.09 -11.64
C ILE A 53 -5.42 14.66 -10.42
N GLY A 54 -4.62 15.57 -9.88
CA GLY A 54 -3.79 15.31 -8.70
C GLY A 54 -2.84 14.12 -8.91
N SER A 55 -2.59 13.36 -7.86
CA SER A 55 -1.60 12.27 -7.91
C SER A 55 -2.08 11.07 -8.75
N HIS A 56 -3.39 10.89 -8.91
CA HIS A 56 -3.95 9.86 -9.78
C HIS A 56 -3.82 10.22 -11.26
N GLY A 57 -4.19 11.45 -11.64
CA GLY A 57 -4.00 11.96 -13.00
C GLY A 57 -2.53 12.01 -13.43
N LYS A 58 -1.65 12.47 -12.54
CA LYS A 58 -0.18 12.51 -12.77
C LYS A 58 0.49 11.14 -12.68
N GLN A 59 -0.22 10.11 -12.21
CA GLN A 59 0.33 8.80 -11.89
C GLN A 59 1.55 8.92 -10.96
N THR A 60 1.43 9.67 -9.87
CA THR A 60 2.45 9.87 -8.81
C THR A 60 1.91 9.49 -7.43
N HIS A 61 0.77 8.80 -7.36
CA HIS A 61 0.19 8.27 -6.13
C HIS A 61 1.12 7.26 -5.44
N ILE A 62 1.13 7.24 -4.10
CA ILE A 62 1.89 6.30 -3.26
C ILE A 62 0.97 5.64 -2.23
N ARG A 63 1.44 4.56 -1.60
CA ARG A 63 0.81 3.95 -0.41
C ARG A 63 1.24 4.68 0.88
N PRO A 64 0.37 4.76 1.90
CA PRO A 64 -1.00 4.21 1.96
C PRO A 64 -1.96 4.91 0.98
N ALA A 65 -3.05 4.23 0.62
CA ALA A 65 -4.06 4.80 -0.27
C ALA A 65 -4.56 6.16 0.25
N ARG A 66 -4.63 7.14 -0.63
CA ARG A 66 -5.08 8.51 -0.36
C ARG A 66 -6.31 8.84 -1.22
N ASP A 67 -6.81 10.05 -1.04
CA ASP A 67 -7.97 10.54 -1.77
C ASP A 67 -7.68 10.65 -3.28
N VAL A 68 -8.75 10.51 -4.07
CA VAL A 68 -8.71 10.57 -5.52
C VAL A 68 -9.29 11.89 -5.97
N ASP A 69 -8.45 12.71 -6.59
CA ASP A 69 -8.84 13.98 -7.18
C ASP A 69 -9.39 13.75 -8.60
N VAL A 70 -10.62 14.23 -8.86
CA VAL A 70 -11.25 14.09 -10.17
C VAL A 70 -12.06 15.32 -10.53
N ILE A 71 -11.89 15.81 -11.76
CA ILE A 71 -12.79 16.78 -12.35
C ILE A 71 -14.01 16.07 -12.91
N PHE A 72 -15.19 16.60 -12.61
CA PHE A 72 -16.38 16.35 -13.41
C PHE A 72 -16.61 17.54 -14.35
N ILE A 73 -16.62 17.28 -15.64
CA ILE A 73 -16.79 18.31 -16.67
C ILE A 73 -18.28 18.61 -16.77
N MET A 74 -18.66 19.82 -16.40
CA MET A 74 -20.04 20.32 -16.39
C MET A 74 -20.49 20.72 -17.81
N PRO A 75 -21.79 20.58 -18.14
CA PRO A 75 -22.29 21.10 -19.41
C PRO A 75 -22.12 22.62 -19.53
N PRO A 76 -21.58 23.15 -20.64
CA PRO A 76 -21.36 24.60 -20.83
C PRO A 76 -22.59 25.46 -20.58
N GLU A 77 -23.77 25.00 -21.00
CA GLU A 77 -25.04 25.70 -20.86
C GLU A 77 -25.51 25.86 -19.40
N LYS A 78 -24.87 25.16 -18.45
CA LYS A 78 -25.16 25.30 -17.01
C LYS A 78 -24.36 26.42 -16.36
N PHE A 79 -23.35 26.98 -17.02
CA PHE A 79 -22.47 27.98 -16.41
C PHE A 79 -23.23 29.24 -15.99
N GLU A 80 -24.05 29.82 -16.89
CA GLU A 80 -24.82 31.05 -16.61
C GLU A 80 -25.76 30.92 -15.40
N GLN A 81 -26.22 29.71 -15.07
CA GLN A 81 -27.08 29.44 -13.91
C GLN A 81 -26.35 29.65 -12.58
N HIS A 82 -25.02 29.56 -12.60
CA HIS A 82 -24.15 29.69 -11.43
C HIS A 82 -23.27 30.95 -11.49
N ASP A 83 -23.33 31.73 -12.57
CA ASP A 83 -22.56 32.95 -12.77
C ASP A 83 -23.44 34.22 -12.65
N ASP A 84 -24.36 34.23 -11.67
CA ASP A 84 -25.06 35.45 -11.32
C ASP A 84 -24.20 36.31 -10.37
N ASN A 85 -23.89 37.55 -10.79
CA ASN A 85 -23.00 38.46 -10.07
C ASN A 85 -23.59 38.98 -8.73
N GLN A 86 -24.58 38.30 -8.15
CA GLN A 86 -25.33 38.71 -6.96
C GLN A 86 -25.31 37.69 -5.81
N SER A 87 -24.89 36.44 -6.05
CA SER A 87 -24.82 35.38 -5.04
C SER A 87 -23.49 34.62 -5.09
N ASN A 88 -23.19 33.81 -4.08
CA ASN A 88 -22.05 32.89 -4.10
C ASN A 88 -22.41 31.65 -4.95
N GLY A 89 -22.48 31.83 -6.26
CA GLY A 89 -22.87 30.81 -7.23
C GLY A 89 -21.95 29.58 -7.25
N GLN A 90 -20.70 29.74 -6.82
CA GLN A 90 -19.74 28.64 -6.64
C GLN A 90 -20.15 27.73 -5.48
N SER A 91 -20.54 28.30 -4.34
CA SER A 91 -21.11 27.52 -3.23
C SER A 91 -22.39 26.82 -3.67
N GLN A 92 -23.26 27.52 -4.41
CA GLN A 92 -24.51 26.95 -4.94
C GLN A 92 -24.24 25.74 -5.85
N LEU A 93 -23.28 25.84 -6.79
CA LEU A 93 -22.83 24.72 -7.62
C LEU A 93 -22.40 23.52 -6.78
N LEU A 94 -21.53 23.73 -5.79
CA LEU A 94 -21.03 22.64 -4.94
C LEU A 94 -22.17 21.97 -4.15
N GLN A 95 -23.15 22.75 -3.66
CA GLN A 95 -24.33 22.19 -2.99
C GLN A 95 -25.24 21.42 -3.94
N ASP A 96 -25.43 21.87 -5.17
CA ASP A 96 -26.28 21.16 -6.13
C ASP A 96 -25.65 19.85 -6.59
N VAL A 97 -24.34 19.85 -6.88
CA VAL A 97 -23.58 18.61 -7.14
C VAL A 97 -23.68 17.66 -5.95
N LYS A 98 -23.53 18.16 -4.71
CA LYS A 98 -23.69 17.37 -3.50
C LYS A 98 -25.07 16.71 -3.42
N LYS A 99 -26.17 17.47 -3.63
CA LYS A 99 -27.54 16.92 -3.59
C LYS A 99 -27.73 15.77 -4.56
N VAL A 100 -27.21 15.90 -5.79
CA VAL A 100 -27.30 14.84 -6.80
C VAL A 100 -26.56 13.58 -6.34
N LEU A 101 -25.41 13.73 -5.69
CA LEU A 101 -24.66 12.58 -5.17
C LEU A 101 -25.37 11.92 -3.97
N GLU A 102 -26.00 12.69 -3.09
CA GLU A 102 -26.78 12.18 -1.95
C GLU A 102 -27.93 11.27 -2.38
N GLU A 103 -28.51 11.45 -3.57
CA GLU A 103 -29.53 10.54 -4.11
C GLU A 103 -29.01 9.10 -4.31
N LYS A 104 -27.73 8.93 -4.63
CA LYS A 104 -27.10 7.61 -4.84
C LYS A 104 -26.37 7.10 -3.60
N TYR A 105 -25.83 8.01 -2.81
CA TYR A 105 -24.99 7.71 -1.65
C TYR A 105 -25.61 8.30 -0.36
N PRO A 106 -26.84 7.91 0.01
CA PRO A 106 -27.58 8.55 1.11
C PRO A 106 -26.95 8.35 2.49
N ASP A 107 -26.23 7.24 2.67
CA ASP A 107 -25.56 6.88 3.93
C ASP A 107 -24.06 7.22 3.94
N THR A 108 -23.56 7.85 2.87
CA THR A 108 -22.14 8.23 2.74
C THR A 108 -21.99 9.70 3.12
N PRO A 109 -21.04 10.07 4.01
CA PRO A 109 -20.78 11.48 4.28
C PRO A 109 -20.31 12.23 3.02
N ILE A 110 -21.00 13.33 2.69
CA ILE A 110 -20.66 14.22 1.58
C ILE A 110 -20.51 15.65 2.07
N ARG A 111 -19.33 16.24 1.84
CA ARG A 111 -18.98 17.61 2.24
C ARG A 111 -18.71 18.46 1.00
N ALA A 112 -19.23 19.67 0.96
CA ALA A 112 -19.03 20.63 -0.12
C ALA A 112 -18.40 21.89 0.46
N PHE A 113 -17.14 22.19 0.10
CA PHE A 113 -16.38 23.31 0.64
C PHE A 113 -15.16 23.63 -0.22
N GLY A 114 -14.63 24.85 -0.08
CA GLY A 114 -13.47 25.30 -0.84
C GLY A 114 -13.78 25.25 -2.33
N LYS A 115 -13.20 24.28 -3.03
CA LYS A 115 -13.36 24.07 -4.47
C LYS A 115 -14.06 22.75 -4.82
N VAL A 116 -14.25 21.85 -3.85
CA VAL A 116 -14.55 20.44 -4.12
C VAL A 116 -15.79 19.95 -3.37
N VAL A 117 -16.34 18.85 -3.86
CA VAL A 117 -17.28 17.99 -3.16
C VAL A 117 -16.56 16.71 -2.77
N VAL A 118 -16.37 16.47 -1.48
CA VAL A 118 -15.69 15.31 -0.93
C VAL A 118 -16.70 14.25 -0.57
N VAL A 119 -16.56 13.04 -1.14
CA VAL A 119 -17.36 11.85 -0.83
C VAL A 119 -16.51 10.87 -0.02
N GLU A 120 -16.91 10.63 1.24
CA GLU A 120 -16.12 9.85 2.20
C GLU A 120 -16.64 8.43 2.37
N PHE A 121 -15.94 7.44 1.82
CA PHE A 121 -16.37 6.04 1.89
C PHE A 121 -16.04 5.41 3.25
N SER A 122 -16.81 4.39 3.66
CA SER A 122 -16.75 3.79 4.99
C SER A 122 -15.40 3.14 5.36
N ASP A 123 -14.61 2.72 4.37
CA ASP A 123 -13.26 2.18 4.58
C ASP A 123 -12.18 3.28 4.71
N THR A 124 -12.56 4.56 4.58
CA THR A 124 -11.72 5.77 4.56
C THR A 124 -10.58 5.77 3.54
N LYS A 125 -10.56 4.79 2.63
CA LYS A 125 -9.54 4.67 1.57
C LYS A 125 -10.15 5.19 0.28
N HIS A 126 -9.37 5.97 -0.47
CA HIS A 126 -9.83 6.55 -1.75
C HIS A 126 -11.16 7.30 -1.60
N ASN A 127 -11.27 8.20 -0.62
CA ASN A 127 -12.33 9.22 -0.71
C ASN A 127 -12.15 9.96 -2.04
N VAL A 128 -13.24 10.49 -2.58
CA VAL A 128 -13.18 11.17 -3.88
C VAL A 128 -13.37 12.65 -3.65
N GLU A 129 -12.35 13.43 -4.00
CA GLU A 129 -12.42 14.89 -4.08
C GLU A 129 -12.84 15.26 -5.51
N LEU A 130 -14.13 15.53 -5.67
CA LEU A 130 -14.73 15.88 -6.94
C LEU A 130 -14.70 17.39 -7.15
N LEU A 131 -14.10 17.84 -8.24
CA LEU A 131 -14.07 19.23 -8.68
C LEU A 131 -15.02 19.41 -9.87
N PRO A 132 -16.23 19.98 -9.71
CA PRO A 132 -17.04 20.37 -10.85
C PRO A 132 -16.35 21.54 -11.58
N ALA A 133 -16.21 21.45 -12.89
CA ALA A 133 -15.51 22.46 -13.68
C ALA A 133 -16.10 22.60 -15.08
N TRP A 134 -15.90 23.75 -15.71
CA TRP A 134 -16.20 23.97 -17.13
C TRP A 134 -14.93 24.03 -17.94
N GLU A 135 -14.93 23.33 -19.08
CA GLU A 135 -13.81 23.34 -20.00
C GLU A 135 -13.93 24.50 -20.99
N ASN A 136 -12.87 25.30 -21.10
CA ASN A 136 -12.74 26.37 -22.07
C ASN A 136 -12.27 25.84 -23.44
N ALA A 137 -12.48 26.63 -24.49
CA ALA A 137 -12.06 26.27 -25.85
C ALA A 137 -10.54 26.07 -26.00
N ASP A 138 -9.73 26.68 -25.13
CA ASP A 138 -8.27 26.52 -25.09
C ASP A 138 -7.80 25.28 -24.29
N GLY A 139 -8.74 24.51 -23.73
CA GLY A 139 -8.47 23.31 -22.92
C GLY A 139 -8.18 23.58 -21.45
N THR A 140 -8.19 24.86 -21.02
CA THR A 140 -8.16 25.22 -19.59
C THR A 140 -9.53 25.03 -18.95
N PHE A 141 -9.60 25.09 -17.62
CA PHE A 141 -10.83 24.93 -16.86
C PHE A 141 -11.17 26.17 -16.04
N ILE A 142 -12.47 26.48 -15.96
CA ILE A 142 -13.03 27.37 -14.95
C ILE A 142 -13.49 26.51 -13.77
N ILE A 143 -12.97 26.80 -12.58
CA ILE A 143 -13.22 26.02 -11.36
C ILE A 143 -13.80 26.91 -10.26
N PRO A 144 -14.68 26.39 -9.39
CA PRO A 144 -15.26 27.14 -8.28
C PRO A 144 -14.25 27.34 -7.16
N ASN A 145 -14.34 28.49 -6.49
CA ASN A 145 -13.84 28.69 -5.14
C ASN A 145 -14.94 29.35 -4.32
N SER A 146 -15.47 28.65 -3.33
CA SER A 146 -16.56 29.11 -2.46
C SER A 146 -16.09 30.00 -1.31
N GLU A 147 -14.79 30.11 -1.07
CA GLU A 147 -14.22 30.86 0.05
C GLU A 147 -14.31 32.38 -0.15
N ASN A 148 -14.30 33.13 0.96
CA ASN A 148 -14.18 34.61 0.96
C ASN A 148 -15.19 35.35 0.07
N GLY A 149 -16.39 34.81 -0.09
CA GLY A 149 -17.45 35.43 -0.90
C GLY A 149 -17.63 34.83 -2.29
N GLY A 150 -16.77 33.89 -2.70
CA GLY A 150 -16.90 33.18 -3.97
C GLY A 150 -16.08 33.81 -5.10
N SER A 151 -15.42 32.97 -5.89
CA SER A 151 -14.75 33.37 -7.12
C SER A 151 -14.61 32.20 -8.10
N TRP A 152 -14.54 32.51 -9.39
CA TRP A 152 -14.12 31.57 -10.42
C TRP A 152 -12.62 31.68 -10.65
N GLU A 153 -11.93 30.54 -10.73
CA GLU A 153 -10.50 30.48 -11.03
C GLU A 153 -10.27 29.78 -12.36
N GLN A 154 -9.26 30.22 -13.11
CA GLN A 154 -8.81 29.52 -14.31
C GLN A 154 -7.62 28.63 -13.97
N TRP A 155 -7.66 27.36 -14.41
CA TRP A 155 -6.61 26.38 -14.12
C TRP A 155 -6.39 25.41 -15.29
N ASP A 156 -5.14 24.98 -15.49
CA ASP A 156 -4.74 24.03 -16.52
C ASP A 156 -4.13 22.75 -15.91
N PRO A 157 -4.96 21.80 -15.46
CA PRO A 157 -4.50 20.53 -14.93
C PRO A 157 -3.81 19.65 -15.99
N ARG A 158 -4.16 19.80 -17.27
CA ARG A 158 -3.62 18.96 -18.34
C ARG A 158 -2.16 19.30 -18.61
N SER A 159 -1.78 20.57 -18.57
CA SER A 159 -0.38 20.99 -18.66
C SER A 159 0.46 20.46 -17.49
N GLU A 160 -0.07 20.42 -16.27
CA GLU A 160 0.63 19.79 -15.14
C GLU A 160 0.87 18.28 -15.36
N ILE A 161 -0.16 17.56 -15.82
CA ILE A 161 -0.07 16.13 -16.14
C ILE A 161 0.94 15.91 -17.27
N GLN A 162 0.88 16.72 -18.33
CA GLN A 162 1.74 16.61 -19.50
C GLN A 162 3.21 16.84 -19.14
N LYS A 163 3.54 17.83 -18.30
CA LYS A 163 4.92 18.07 -17.85
C LYS A 163 5.55 16.85 -17.17
N ILE A 164 4.80 16.20 -16.28
CA ILE A 164 5.24 14.95 -15.64
C ILE A 164 5.39 13.84 -16.68
N GLN A 165 4.41 13.69 -17.57
CA GLN A 165 4.42 12.65 -18.60
C GLN A 165 5.58 12.81 -19.60
N ASP A 166 5.87 14.02 -20.05
CA ASP A 166 6.97 14.32 -20.97
C ASP A 166 8.32 14.04 -20.31
N SER A 167 8.49 14.50 -19.07
CA SER A 167 9.70 14.24 -18.29
C SER A 167 9.90 12.74 -18.03
N ASP A 168 8.83 12.01 -17.69
CA ASP A 168 8.89 10.56 -17.45
C ASP A 168 9.12 9.77 -18.75
N SER A 169 8.57 10.21 -19.88
CA SER A 169 8.81 9.58 -21.18
C SER A 169 10.26 9.75 -21.64
N ARG A 170 10.87 10.89 -21.29
CA ARG A 170 12.28 11.18 -21.58
C ARG A 170 13.24 10.44 -20.65
N THR A 171 12.92 10.36 -19.35
CA THR A 171 13.86 9.84 -18.34
C THR A 171 13.60 8.39 -17.95
N GLY A 172 12.37 7.90 -18.08
CA GLY A 172 11.89 6.64 -17.49
C GLY A 172 11.91 6.61 -15.95
N ARG A 173 12.21 7.74 -15.29
CA ARG A 173 12.53 7.79 -13.85
C ARG A 173 11.77 8.88 -13.10
N THR A 174 11.20 9.88 -13.78
CA THR A 174 10.54 11.03 -13.14
C THR A 174 9.46 10.61 -12.15
N LYS A 175 8.49 9.79 -12.56
CA LYS A 175 7.43 9.33 -11.65
C LYS A 175 7.95 8.43 -10.55
N ALA A 176 9.02 7.67 -10.79
CA ALA A 176 9.64 6.84 -9.76
C ALA A 176 10.29 7.70 -8.68
N LEU A 177 11.10 8.68 -9.08
CA LEU A 177 11.77 9.60 -8.16
C LEU A 177 10.75 10.41 -7.35
N ILE A 178 9.71 10.97 -7.99
CA ILE A 178 8.64 11.69 -7.27
C ILE A 178 8.04 10.82 -6.15
N ARG A 179 7.72 9.56 -6.42
CA ARG A 179 7.14 8.66 -5.41
C ARG A 179 8.11 8.38 -4.26
N MET A 180 9.38 8.12 -4.57
CA MET A 180 10.41 7.87 -3.55
C MET A 180 10.57 9.11 -2.65
N ILE A 181 10.62 10.31 -3.23
CA ILE A 181 10.79 11.56 -2.46
C ILE A 181 9.53 11.90 -1.66
N LYS A 182 8.32 11.66 -2.18
CA LYS A 182 7.09 11.74 -1.39
C LYS A 182 7.14 10.84 -0.16
N LYS A 183 7.63 9.61 -0.33
CA LYS A 183 7.76 8.67 0.79
C LYS A 183 8.80 9.11 1.81
N TRP A 184 9.94 9.66 1.38
CA TRP A 184 10.88 10.29 2.30
C TRP A 184 10.23 11.45 3.07
N SER A 185 9.46 12.30 2.38
CA SER A 185 8.78 13.43 3.02
C SER A 185 7.78 12.99 4.08
N GLU A 186 7.01 11.91 3.87
CA GLU A 186 6.10 11.35 4.89
C GLU A 186 6.85 10.85 6.15
N ASN A 187 8.11 10.46 5.97
CA ASN A 187 8.95 9.94 7.03
C ASN A 187 9.75 11.02 7.78
N CYS A 188 9.82 12.22 7.20
CA CYS A 188 10.50 13.39 7.70
C CYS A 188 9.49 14.31 8.42
N THR A 189 9.96 15.14 9.35
CA THR A 189 9.13 16.18 9.96
C THR A 189 8.97 17.41 9.06
N ALA A 190 9.62 17.43 7.89
CA ALA A 190 9.48 18.50 6.92
C ALA A 190 8.16 18.34 6.15
N GLU A 191 7.25 19.32 6.28
CA GLU A 191 5.97 19.36 5.57
C GLU A 191 6.16 19.87 4.13
N LEU A 192 6.58 18.98 3.22
CA LEU A 192 6.60 19.31 1.79
C LEU A 192 5.26 18.97 1.13
N LYS A 193 4.69 19.94 0.43
CA LYS A 193 3.52 19.71 -0.41
C LYS A 193 3.93 18.92 -1.66
N SER A 194 3.04 18.04 -2.13
CA SER A 194 3.35 17.16 -3.29
C SER A 194 3.79 17.94 -4.54
N TYR A 195 3.18 19.09 -4.83
CA TYR A 195 3.57 19.91 -5.99
C TYR A 195 4.99 20.49 -5.87
N GLN A 196 5.47 20.76 -4.65
CA GLN A 196 6.84 21.26 -4.43
C GLN A 196 7.85 20.16 -4.78
N ILE A 197 7.56 18.91 -4.40
CA ILE A 197 8.37 17.75 -4.77
C ILE A 197 8.34 17.53 -6.29
N GLU A 198 7.16 17.54 -6.90
CA GLU A 198 6.98 17.36 -8.34
C GLU A 198 7.76 18.39 -9.16
N ASN A 199 7.61 19.69 -8.84
CA ASN A 199 8.34 20.76 -9.51
C ASN A 199 9.85 20.60 -9.32
N LYS A 200 10.31 20.25 -8.11
CA LYS A 200 11.75 20.11 -7.86
C LYS A 200 12.37 18.93 -8.62
N VAL A 201 11.61 17.84 -8.77
CA VAL A 201 12.04 16.70 -9.58
C VAL A 201 12.06 17.05 -11.08
N LEU A 202 11.07 17.80 -11.57
CA LEU A 202 11.08 18.31 -12.95
C LEU A 202 12.31 19.19 -13.21
N ASP A 203 12.62 20.11 -12.30
CA ASP A 203 13.78 20.98 -12.40
C ASP A 203 15.10 20.17 -12.39
N PHE A 204 15.18 19.13 -11.56
CA PHE A 204 16.34 18.23 -11.52
C PHE A 204 16.57 17.49 -12.84
N PHE A 205 15.48 17.06 -13.49
CA PHE A 205 15.53 16.40 -14.80
C PHE A 205 15.51 17.36 -16.00
N ALA A 206 15.62 18.67 -15.78
CA ALA A 206 15.66 19.64 -16.88
C ALA A 206 16.94 19.51 -17.72
N ASN A 207 18.05 19.04 -17.12
CA ASN A 207 19.31 18.78 -17.81
C ASN A 207 19.48 17.25 -17.99
N ASP A 208 19.70 16.80 -19.23
CA ASP A 208 19.55 15.41 -19.73
C ASP A 208 20.54 14.34 -19.21
N GLU A 209 21.20 14.54 -18.07
CA GLU A 209 22.34 13.70 -17.65
C GLU A 209 21.99 12.48 -16.75
N PHE A 210 20.75 12.00 -16.73
CA PHE A 210 20.28 11.09 -15.67
C PHE A 210 19.52 9.83 -16.11
N SER A 211 19.38 9.54 -17.42
CA SER A 211 18.57 8.40 -17.90
C SER A 211 19.09 7.03 -17.46
N ASP A 212 20.41 6.89 -17.29
CA ASP A 212 21.06 5.58 -17.13
C ASP A 212 21.55 5.30 -15.70
N LYS A 213 21.25 6.18 -14.74
CA LYS A 213 21.72 6.02 -13.36
C LYS A 213 20.87 5.02 -12.59
N GLU A 214 21.54 4.18 -11.79
CA GLU A 214 20.89 3.36 -10.77
C GLU A 214 20.17 4.24 -9.74
N TYR A 215 19.12 3.72 -9.12
CA TYR A 215 18.28 4.47 -8.20
C TYR A 215 19.04 5.00 -6.98
N SER A 216 20.02 4.25 -6.45
CA SER A 216 20.83 4.71 -5.31
C SER A 216 21.56 6.02 -5.62
N ILE A 217 22.20 6.07 -6.79
CA ILE A 217 22.92 7.23 -7.29
C ILE A 217 21.94 8.37 -7.62
N LEU A 218 20.84 8.06 -8.33
CA LEU A 218 19.83 9.04 -8.73
C LEU A 218 19.21 9.76 -7.52
N VAL A 219 18.82 9.00 -6.50
CA VAL A 219 18.22 9.54 -5.26
C VAL A 219 19.24 10.38 -4.49
N ARG A 220 20.49 9.92 -4.35
CA ARG A 220 21.56 10.72 -3.73
C ARG A 220 21.77 12.04 -4.47
N ASP A 221 21.92 11.99 -5.79
CA ASP A 221 22.16 13.16 -6.63
C ASP A 221 20.99 14.15 -6.57
N PHE A 222 19.76 13.64 -6.51
CA PHE A 222 18.59 14.50 -6.29
C PHE A 222 18.64 15.20 -4.93
N PHE A 223 18.98 14.50 -3.84
CA PHE A 223 19.11 15.13 -2.53
C PHE A 223 20.22 16.18 -2.49
N ASP A 224 21.34 15.93 -3.18
CA ASP A 224 22.42 16.92 -3.34
C ASP A 224 21.94 18.16 -4.10
N TYR A 225 21.26 17.96 -5.23
CA TYR A 225 20.66 19.04 -6.00
C TYR A 225 19.65 19.84 -5.16
N PHE A 226 18.73 19.17 -4.47
CA PHE A 226 17.71 19.83 -3.66
C PHE A 226 18.35 20.62 -2.51
N TYR A 227 19.35 20.04 -1.84
CA TYR A 227 20.11 20.72 -0.79
C TYR A 227 20.76 22.01 -1.28
N LYS A 228 21.38 21.99 -2.47
CA LYS A 228 22.08 23.12 -3.08
C LYS A 228 21.17 24.23 -3.59
N THR A 229 19.91 23.91 -3.87
CA THR A 229 18.98 24.79 -4.59
C THR A 229 17.74 25.16 -3.78
N THR A 230 17.64 24.72 -2.53
CA THR A 230 16.62 25.22 -1.60
C THR A 230 17.09 26.49 -0.91
N ASN A 231 16.16 27.42 -0.64
CA ASN A 231 16.39 28.60 0.18
C ASN A 231 15.72 28.48 1.57
N ASP A 232 15.06 27.35 1.86
CA ASP A 232 14.44 27.06 3.15
C ASP A 232 15.48 26.42 4.09
N GLU A 233 15.93 27.15 5.10
CA GLU A 233 16.93 26.71 6.08
C GLU A 233 16.47 25.48 6.90
N GLY A 234 15.17 25.42 7.23
CA GLY A 234 14.59 24.30 7.97
C GLY A 234 14.65 23.02 7.15
N LEU A 235 14.22 23.11 5.88
CA LEU A 235 14.32 22.02 4.92
C LEU A 235 15.77 21.65 4.62
N GLN A 236 16.68 22.61 4.57
CA GLN A 236 18.10 22.38 4.29
C GLN A 236 18.75 21.47 5.34
N ASN A 237 18.39 21.59 6.63
CA ASN A 237 18.87 20.69 7.69
C ASN A 237 18.41 19.24 7.47
N HIS A 238 17.16 19.04 7.08
CA HIS A 238 16.62 17.72 6.75
C HIS A 238 17.30 17.14 5.51
N LEU A 239 17.50 17.96 4.48
CA LEU A 239 18.21 17.58 3.25
C LEU A 239 19.67 17.21 3.52
N SER A 240 20.37 17.94 4.37
CA SER A 240 21.74 17.60 4.79
C SER A 240 21.82 16.22 5.44
N THR A 241 20.86 15.90 6.31
CA THR A 241 20.80 14.61 7.00
C THR A 241 20.58 13.47 6.01
N VAL A 242 19.60 13.58 5.11
CA VAL A 242 19.30 12.53 4.13
C VAL A 242 20.41 12.40 3.08
N LEU A 243 21.00 13.50 2.65
CA LEU A 243 22.14 13.50 1.73
C LEU A 243 23.34 12.77 2.34
N ASN A 244 23.67 13.05 3.61
CA ASN A 244 24.75 12.34 4.31
C ASN A 244 24.51 10.82 4.39
N ARG A 245 23.26 10.41 4.60
CA ARG A 245 22.86 8.99 4.63
C ARG A 245 22.97 8.35 3.24
N ALA A 246 22.44 9.01 2.21
CA ALA A 246 22.46 8.54 0.83
C ALA A 246 23.90 8.42 0.30
N THR A 247 24.77 9.37 0.61
CA THR A 247 26.20 9.33 0.26
C THR A 247 26.89 8.14 0.92
N LYS A 248 26.72 7.95 2.24
CA LYS A 248 27.26 6.77 2.94
C LYS A 248 26.76 5.46 2.35
N ALA A 249 25.48 5.39 1.99
CA ALA A 249 24.89 4.21 1.37
C ALA A 249 25.57 3.89 0.03
N CYS A 250 25.76 4.90 -0.82
CA CYS A 250 26.45 4.76 -2.10
C CYS A 250 27.93 4.36 -1.93
N ASP A 251 28.62 4.89 -0.92
CA ASP A 251 30.01 4.53 -0.64
C ASP A 251 30.13 3.09 -0.15
N PHE A 252 29.23 2.64 0.73
CA PHE A 252 29.16 1.23 1.14
C PHE A 252 28.84 0.31 -0.03
N GLU A 253 27.98 0.73 -0.95
CA GLU A 253 27.69 -0.03 -2.18
C GLU A 253 28.94 -0.20 -3.05
N LYS A 254 29.69 0.89 -3.30
CA LYS A 254 30.98 0.85 -4.04
C LYS A 254 32.01 -0.03 -3.35
N GLU A 255 32.02 -0.05 -2.01
CA GLU A 255 32.90 -0.91 -1.21
C GLU A 255 32.39 -2.35 -1.08
N THR A 256 31.29 -2.72 -1.76
CA THR A 256 30.63 -4.04 -1.70
C THR A 256 30.10 -4.43 -0.30
N LYS A 257 29.95 -3.44 0.60
CA LYS A 257 29.36 -3.59 1.95
C LYS A 257 27.86 -3.41 1.89
N LEU A 258 27.20 -4.25 1.10
CA LEU A 258 25.81 -4.06 0.72
C LEU A 258 24.87 -3.95 1.94
N GLU A 259 25.04 -4.78 2.97
CA GLU A 259 24.16 -4.77 4.16
C GLU A 259 24.17 -3.40 4.84
N LYS A 260 25.33 -2.75 4.90
CA LYS A 260 25.46 -1.40 5.46
C LYS A 260 24.83 -0.35 4.55
N ALA A 261 24.94 -0.51 3.23
CA ALA A 261 24.25 0.38 2.30
C ALA A 261 22.73 0.33 2.51
N VAL A 262 22.18 -0.87 2.71
CA VAL A 262 20.76 -1.07 3.01
C VAL A 262 20.34 -0.48 4.34
N GLU A 263 21.13 -0.69 5.40
CA GLU A 263 20.87 -0.06 6.70
C GLU A 263 20.78 1.47 6.59
N GLU A 264 21.59 2.10 5.74
CA GLU A 264 21.50 3.54 5.49
C GLU A 264 20.25 3.93 4.69
N TRP A 265 19.83 3.14 3.70
CA TRP A 265 18.57 3.37 2.96
C TRP A 265 17.31 3.18 3.82
N ILE A 266 17.29 2.18 4.71
CA ILE A 266 16.22 1.99 5.71
C ILE A 266 16.10 3.21 6.61
N LYS A 267 17.21 3.86 6.99
CA LYS A 267 17.14 5.10 7.81
C LYS A 267 16.45 6.26 7.09
N ILE A 268 16.41 6.24 5.75
CA ILE A 268 15.78 7.26 4.92
C ILE A 268 14.30 6.93 4.68
N PHE A 269 14.02 5.70 4.25
CA PHE A 269 12.71 5.28 3.75
C PHE A 269 11.92 4.39 4.73
N LYS A 270 12.51 4.04 5.87
CA LYS A 270 11.95 3.22 6.94
C LYS A 270 11.42 1.88 6.43
N ASP A 271 10.27 1.45 6.94
CA ASP A 271 9.70 0.11 6.73
C ASP A 271 9.28 -0.17 5.28
N ASP A 272 9.17 0.86 4.44
CA ASP A 272 8.85 0.68 3.02
C ASP A 272 10.05 0.16 2.21
N PHE A 273 11.29 0.41 2.67
CA PHE A 273 12.50 -0.09 2.02
C PHE A 273 12.84 -1.50 2.50
N PRO A 274 13.18 -2.45 1.59
CA PRO A 274 13.46 -3.83 1.96
C PRO A 274 14.58 -3.94 3.00
N ALA A 275 14.32 -4.67 4.09
CA ALA A 275 15.26 -4.77 5.20
C ALA A 275 16.48 -5.69 4.93
N THR A 276 16.43 -6.49 3.87
CA THR A 276 17.45 -7.51 3.58
C THR A 276 17.84 -7.50 2.12
N LEU A 277 19.15 -7.54 1.85
CA LEU A 277 19.68 -7.97 0.55
C LEU A 277 19.40 -9.45 0.43
N GLU A 278 18.28 -9.79 -0.19
CA GLU A 278 18.06 -11.18 -0.52
C GLU A 278 19.11 -11.56 -1.56
N LYS A 279 20.19 -12.26 -1.17
CA LYS A 279 20.92 -13.07 -2.15
C LYS A 279 19.85 -13.85 -2.91
N SER A 280 19.93 -13.85 -4.24
CA SER A 280 19.29 -14.93 -4.98
C SER A 280 19.79 -16.21 -4.31
N THR A 281 18.86 -16.92 -3.64
CA THR A 281 19.01 -17.76 -2.43
C THR A 281 18.60 -17.14 -1.08
N THR A 282 17.29 -17.15 -0.85
CA THR A 282 16.67 -17.78 0.35
C THR A 282 16.89 -17.11 1.72
N THR A 283 15.76 -16.69 2.34
CA THR A 283 15.54 -16.34 3.78
C THR A 283 15.72 -14.82 4.06
N THR A 284 14.66 -13.99 4.13
CA THR A 284 13.75 -13.88 5.30
C THR A 284 12.34 -13.35 4.97
N THR A 285 11.99 -13.16 3.69
CA THR A 285 10.58 -13.00 3.21
C THR A 285 9.92 -14.36 2.93
N SER A 286 10.60 -15.44 3.29
CA SER A 286 10.37 -16.80 2.80
C SER A 286 9.28 -17.58 3.50
N VAL A 287 8.33 -16.92 4.15
CA VAL A 287 7.15 -17.61 4.73
C VAL A 287 5.85 -17.18 4.06
N ILE A 288 5.85 -16.02 3.39
CA ILE A 288 4.74 -15.56 2.55
C ILE A 288 5.05 -15.83 1.06
N ASP A 289 6.28 -15.58 0.59
CA ASP A 289 6.63 -15.81 -0.82
C ASP A 289 7.08 -17.24 -1.18
N ARG A 290 7.59 -18.04 -0.22
CA ARG A 290 7.70 -19.50 -0.47
C ARG A 290 6.31 -20.15 -0.52
N ASN A 291 5.37 -19.64 0.27
CA ASN A 291 4.00 -20.11 0.27
C ASN A 291 3.33 -19.89 -1.09
N THR A 292 3.46 -18.73 -1.73
CA THR A 292 2.78 -18.52 -3.02
C THR A 292 3.22 -19.49 -4.13
N ASN A 293 4.50 -19.90 -4.18
CA ASN A 293 4.96 -20.92 -5.15
C ASN A 293 4.74 -22.38 -4.69
N PHE A 294 4.82 -22.66 -3.38
CA PHE A 294 4.59 -24.00 -2.83
C PHE A 294 3.09 -24.33 -2.73
N GLU A 295 2.24 -23.35 -2.40
CA GLU A 295 0.77 -23.40 -2.46
C GLU A 295 0.30 -23.55 -3.90
N LYS A 296 0.94 -22.89 -4.89
CA LYS A 296 0.69 -23.16 -6.32
C LYS A 296 1.04 -24.60 -6.72
N SER A 297 2.09 -25.18 -6.13
CA SER A 297 2.53 -26.55 -6.44
C SER A 297 1.64 -27.62 -5.79
N TYR A 298 1.04 -27.29 -4.64
CA TYR A 298 0.14 -28.15 -3.88
C TYR A 298 -1.15 -27.40 -3.49
N PRO A 299 -2.01 -27.05 -4.47
CA PRO A 299 -3.24 -26.32 -4.18
C PRO A 299 -4.15 -27.17 -3.30
N SER A 300 -4.66 -26.58 -2.22
CA SER A 300 -5.67 -27.20 -1.38
C SER A 300 -7.05 -26.68 -1.76
N VAL A 301 -8.00 -27.59 -1.97
CA VAL A 301 -9.42 -27.22 -2.12
C VAL A 301 -10.09 -26.85 -0.80
N LYS A 302 -9.39 -27.08 0.33
CA LYS A 302 -9.84 -26.76 1.68
C LYS A 302 -9.14 -25.51 2.24
N GLU A 303 -8.46 -24.77 1.37
CA GLU A 303 -7.76 -23.55 1.76
C GLU A 303 -8.74 -22.46 2.17
N GLU A 304 -8.59 -21.95 3.39
CA GLU A 304 -9.38 -20.83 3.89
C GLU A 304 -8.46 -19.66 4.27
N PHE A 305 -8.97 -18.44 4.13
CA PHE A 305 -8.26 -17.20 4.44
C PHE A 305 -9.15 -16.32 5.33
N LEU A 306 -8.58 -15.65 6.33
CA LEU A 306 -9.38 -14.86 7.27
C LEU A 306 -10.20 -13.76 6.59
N ASP A 307 -9.58 -13.03 5.68
CA ASP A 307 -10.20 -11.92 4.96
C ASP A 307 -11.20 -12.40 3.91
N LEU A 308 -10.86 -13.44 3.13
CA LEU A 308 -11.72 -13.92 2.05
C LEU A 308 -12.85 -14.86 2.52
N THR A 309 -12.56 -15.73 3.50
CA THR A 309 -13.51 -16.75 3.95
C THR A 309 -14.40 -16.25 5.09
N TYR A 310 -13.87 -15.42 5.98
CA TYR A 310 -14.56 -15.00 7.20
C TYR A 310 -14.82 -13.49 7.29
N ASP A 311 -14.40 -12.71 6.29
CA ASP A 311 -14.50 -11.24 6.31
C ASP A 311 -13.84 -10.62 7.56
N ILE A 312 -12.74 -11.23 8.01
CA ILE A 312 -11.94 -10.76 9.13
C ILE A 312 -10.69 -10.08 8.57
N ALA A 313 -10.69 -8.74 8.57
CA ALA A 313 -9.56 -7.98 8.09
C ALA A 313 -8.37 -8.02 9.08
N PHE A 314 -7.16 -7.87 8.53
CA PHE A 314 -5.95 -7.72 9.33
C PHE A 314 -5.78 -6.27 9.78
N ALA A 315 -5.73 -6.07 11.10
CA ALA A 315 -5.41 -4.80 11.73
C ALA A 315 -4.30 -5.04 12.78
N ILE A 316 -3.15 -5.51 12.30
CA ILE A 316 -2.02 -5.88 13.15
C ILE A 316 -1.56 -4.65 13.93
N ASN A 317 -1.61 -4.74 15.25
CA ASN A 317 -1.12 -3.70 16.13
C ASN A 317 0.34 -4.00 16.49
N PRO A 318 1.31 -3.12 16.20
CA PRO A 318 2.73 -3.36 16.51
C PRO A 318 3.03 -3.61 17.99
N VAL A 319 2.18 -3.13 18.91
CA VAL A 319 2.33 -3.42 20.34
C VAL A 319 1.77 -4.78 20.74
N HIS A 320 0.89 -5.35 19.93
CA HIS A 320 0.33 -6.68 20.16
C HIS A 320 1.26 -7.76 19.60
N GLN A 321 1.56 -8.74 20.42
CA GLN A 321 2.44 -9.86 20.13
C GLN A 321 1.77 -11.14 20.57
N VAL A 322 1.69 -12.09 19.66
CA VAL A 322 1.41 -13.50 19.96
C VAL A 322 2.62 -14.31 19.49
N ARG A 323 3.00 -15.35 20.24
CA ARG A 323 3.99 -16.33 19.82
C ARG A 323 3.50 -17.73 20.09
N ILE A 324 3.68 -18.61 19.12
CA ILE A 324 3.34 -20.03 19.21
C ILE A 324 4.58 -20.91 19.14
N ASP A 325 4.52 -22.05 19.82
CA ASP A 325 5.48 -23.14 19.69
C ASP A 325 4.75 -24.46 19.90
N ALA A 326 5.39 -25.58 19.59
CA ALA A 326 4.82 -26.91 19.78
C ALA A 326 5.68 -27.76 20.70
N ARG A 327 5.03 -28.47 21.62
CA ARG A 327 5.66 -29.59 22.32
C ARG A 327 5.68 -30.81 21.41
N VAL A 328 6.89 -31.31 21.12
CA VAL A 328 7.13 -32.54 20.38
C VAL A 328 7.18 -33.69 21.37
N THR A 329 6.29 -34.67 21.21
CA THR A 329 6.17 -35.84 22.10
C THR A 329 6.25 -37.15 21.31
N GLN A 330 6.87 -38.15 21.93
CA GLN A 330 6.96 -39.52 21.42
C GLN A 330 7.20 -40.47 22.60
N ASP A 331 6.73 -41.70 22.50
CA ASP A 331 6.87 -42.69 23.57
C ASP A 331 8.35 -42.97 23.87
N GLY A 332 8.71 -42.97 25.16
CA GLY A 332 10.07 -43.28 25.62
C GLY A 332 11.09 -42.15 25.52
N PHE A 333 10.71 -40.94 25.07
CA PHE A 333 11.61 -39.78 25.03
C PHE A 333 11.04 -38.58 25.78
N ARG A 334 11.94 -37.75 26.34
CA ARG A 334 11.55 -36.51 26.99
C ARG A 334 10.97 -35.52 25.96
N PRO A 335 9.81 -34.90 26.22
CA PRO A 335 9.28 -33.85 25.36
C PRO A 335 10.24 -32.66 25.25
N ASP A 336 10.37 -32.11 24.05
CA ASP A 336 11.12 -30.87 23.79
C ASP A 336 10.29 -29.95 22.87
N TRP A 337 10.70 -28.70 22.74
CA TRP A 337 10.04 -27.70 21.91
C TRP A 337 10.41 -27.86 20.44
N LEU A 338 9.47 -27.62 19.53
CA LEU A 338 9.73 -27.63 18.09
C LEU A 338 10.79 -26.58 17.72
N SER A 339 10.75 -25.40 18.34
CA SER A 339 11.81 -24.39 18.19
C SER A 339 13.21 -24.91 18.53
N SER A 340 13.35 -25.76 19.55
CA SER A 340 14.62 -26.43 19.93
C SER A 340 15.10 -27.38 18.82
N PHE A 341 14.19 -28.16 18.22
CA PHE A 341 14.52 -29.00 17.07
C PHE A 341 15.04 -28.18 15.90
N LEU A 342 14.35 -27.08 15.56
CA LEU A 342 14.72 -26.20 14.46
C LEU A 342 16.07 -25.51 14.70
N GLN A 343 16.28 -24.95 15.90
CA GLN A 343 17.50 -24.26 16.27
C GLN A 343 18.72 -25.18 16.25
N LYS A 344 18.58 -26.41 16.77
CA LYS A 344 19.65 -27.41 16.82
C LYS A 344 19.78 -28.20 15.52
N ARG A 345 18.92 -27.94 14.53
CA ARG A 345 18.80 -28.71 13.28
C ARG A 345 18.61 -30.22 13.54
N PHE A 346 17.87 -30.56 14.59
CA PHE A 346 17.48 -31.94 14.85
C PHE A 346 16.32 -32.34 13.93
N PRO A 347 16.39 -33.55 13.34
CA PRO A 347 15.37 -33.96 12.39
C PRO A 347 14.04 -34.27 13.10
N LEU A 348 12.96 -33.65 12.63
CA LEU A 348 11.62 -33.96 13.10
C LEU A 348 11.04 -35.12 12.28
N LYS A 349 11.18 -36.35 12.79
CA LYS A 349 10.69 -37.56 12.12
C LYS A 349 9.15 -37.72 12.21
N LYS A 350 8.61 -38.62 11.39
CA LYS A 350 7.20 -39.00 11.39
C LYS A 350 6.77 -39.67 12.72
N LYS A 351 5.45 -39.78 12.93
CA LYS A 351 4.81 -40.47 14.08
C LYS A 351 5.07 -39.83 15.45
N LYS A 352 5.28 -38.52 15.48
CA LYS A 352 5.34 -37.71 16.70
C LYS A 352 4.02 -36.97 16.89
N LYS A 353 3.62 -36.77 18.15
CA LYS A 353 2.50 -35.89 18.50
C LYS A 353 3.03 -34.49 18.78
N LEU A 354 2.38 -33.49 18.17
CA LEU A 354 2.66 -32.07 18.33
C LEU A 354 1.51 -31.42 19.08
N ILE A 355 1.80 -30.68 20.15
CA ILE A 355 0.83 -29.85 20.85
C ILE A 355 1.28 -28.41 20.71
N PHE A 356 0.67 -27.68 19.77
CA PHE A 356 0.89 -26.25 19.58
C PHE A 356 0.22 -25.49 20.71
N SER A 357 0.87 -24.45 21.20
CA SER A 357 0.35 -23.60 22.28
C SER A 357 0.83 -22.17 22.08
N ILE A 358 0.02 -21.22 22.53
CA ILE A 358 0.45 -19.83 22.65
C ILE A 358 1.41 -19.72 23.84
N ILE A 359 2.69 -19.43 23.56
CA ILE A 359 3.75 -19.29 24.58
C ILE A 359 3.95 -17.84 25.01
N LYS A 360 3.45 -16.88 24.23
CA LYS A 360 3.42 -15.46 24.59
C LYS A 360 2.18 -14.83 23.99
N ASN A 361 1.46 -14.04 24.76
CA ASN A 361 0.38 -13.19 24.26
C ASN A 361 0.25 -11.96 25.17
N ASN A 362 0.24 -10.76 24.59
CA ASN A 362 -0.02 -9.52 25.32
C ASN A 362 -1.28 -8.78 24.83
N VAL A 363 -2.08 -9.41 23.95
CA VAL A 363 -3.35 -8.83 23.49
C VAL A 363 -4.33 -8.77 24.66
N PRO A 364 -4.89 -7.60 25.00
CA PRO A 364 -5.86 -7.50 26.09
C PRO A 364 -7.16 -8.26 25.74
N SER A 365 -7.69 -9.02 26.68
CA SER A 365 -9.02 -9.65 26.55
C SER A 365 -10.14 -8.58 26.49
N PRO A 366 -11.31 -8.90 25.91
CA PRO A 366 -11.67 -10.16 25.25
C PRO A 366 -11.10 -10.24 23.82
N TYR A 367 -10.77 -11.47 23.39
CA TYR A 367 -10.41 -11.85 22.03
C TYR A 367 -10.77 -13.32 21.81
N SER A 368 -10.88 -13.75 20.55
CA SER A 368 -10.95 -15.17 20.18
C SER A 368 -9.68 -15.62 19.47
N ILE A 369 -9.44 -16.93 19.44
CA ILE A 369 -8.25 -17.53 18.82
C ILE A 369 -8.74 -18.41 17.66
N MET A 370 -8.05 -18.33 16.53
CA MET A 370 -8.26 -19.22 15.39
C MET A 370 -6.93 -19.84 14.97
N TRP A 371 -6.98 -21.08 14.49
CA TRP A 371 -5.82 -21.87 14.08
C TRP A 371 -5.97 -22.35 12.64
N LYS A 372 -4.89 -22.25 11.86
CA LYS A 372 -4.76 -22.85 10.54
C LYS A 372 -3.64 -23.88 10.53
N VAL A 373 -3.90 -25.02 9.90
CA VAL A 373 -2.89 -26.07 9.71
C VAL A 373 -2.81 -26.39 8.23
N ARG A 374 -1.63 -26.19 7.66
CA ARG A 374 -1.43 -26.32 6.22
C ARG A 374 -0.46 -27.45 5.92
N ASN A 375 -0.92 -28.41 5.12
CA ASN A 375 -0.14 -29.56 4.71
C ASN A 375 0.31 -29.49 3.26
N PHE A 376 1.60 -29.75 3.01
CA PHE A 376 2.16 -29.81 1.66
C PHE A 376 2.84 -31.15 1.38
N GLY A 377 3.31 -31.32 0.15
CA GLY A 377 4.10 -32.49 -0.26
C GLY A 377 3.27 -33.62 -0.85
N ASP A 378 3.94 -34.46 -1.64
CA ASP A 378 3.31 -35.57 -2.35
C ASP A 378 2.64 -36.58 -1.42
N GLU A 379 3.17 -36.81 -0.21
CA GLU A 379 2.54 -37.72 0.76
C GLU A 379 1.16 -37.21 1.21
N ALA A 380 1.03 -35.92 1.52
CA ALA A 380 -0.24 -35.32 1.90
C ALA A 380 -1.21 -35.27 0.71
N LYS A 381 -0.70 -34.98 -0.50
CA LYS A 381 -1.48 -35.00 -1.75
C LYS A 381 -2.05 -36.39 -2.04
N ASN A 382 -1.22 -37.43 -1.99
CA ASN A 382 -1.64 -38.81 -2.24
C ASN A 382 -2.63 -39.33 -1.19
N ALA A 383 -2.56 -38.81 0.04
CA ALA A 383 -3.53 -39.09 1.11
C ALA A 383 -4.81 -38.23 1.03
N ASN A 384 -4.91 -37.32 0.05
CA ASN A 384 -5.98 -36.32 -0.07
C ASN A 384 -6.16 -35.46 1.20
N ASP A 385 -5.04 -35.14 1.87
CA ASP A 385 -4.96 -34.44 3.15
C ASP A 385 -4.07 -33.18 3.06
N LEU A 386 -4.09 -32.53 1.88
CA LEU A 386 -3.64 -31.14 1.72
C LEU A 386 -4.62 -30.23 2.47
N ARG A 387 -4.51 -30.16 3.79
CA ARG A 387 -5.32 -29.27 4.66
C ARG A 387 -4.98 -27.80 4.41
N GLY A 388 -5.91 -26.92 4.79
CA GLY A 388 -5.78 -25.46 4.78
C GLY A 388 -6.90 -24.74 5.52
N GLU A 389 -7.77 -25.47 6.22
CA GLU A 389 -8.93 -24.94 6.94
C GLU A 389 -8.50 -24.12 8.17
N ILE A 390 -9.28 -23.08 8.47
CA ILE A 390 -9.18 -22.28 9.69
C ILE A 390 -10.23 -22.79 10.68
N THR A 391 -9.82 -22.99 11.93
CA THR A 391 -10.70 -23.52 12.99
C THR A 391 -10.64 -22.65 14.23
N HIS A 392 -11.78 -22.43 14.87
CA HIS A 392 -11.81 -21.78 16.18
C HIS A 392 -11.09 -22.63 17.23
N ASP A 393 -10.37 -21.96 18.13
CA ASP A 393 -9.81 -22.59 19.31
C ASP A 393 -10.90 -23.12 20.23
N LYS A 394 -10.61 -24.24 20.91
CA LYS A 394 -11.57 -24.92 21.79
C LYS A 394 -11.57 -24.39 23.23
N GLY A 395 -10.97 -23.23 23.48
CA GLY A 395 -10.87 -22.59 24.79
C GLY A 395 -9.59 -22.93 25.57
N PHE A 396 -8.64 -23.63 24.94
CA PHE A 396 -7.39 -24.06 25.58
C PHE A 396 -6.17 -23.33 25.07
N ALA A 397 -6.31 -22.46 24.06
CA ALA A 397 -5.19 -21.83 23.36
C ALA A 397 -4.15 -22.85 22.85
N THR A 398 -4.64 -24.01 22.40
CA THR A 398 -3.80 -25.11 21.92
C THR A 398 -4.39 -25.80 20.69
N LYS A 399 -3.51 -26.38 19.88
CA LYS A 399 -3.87 -27.18 18.70
C LYS A 399 -3.05 -28.47 18.70
N GLU A 400 -3.71 -29.62 18.73
CA GLU A 400 -3.04 -30.91 18.63
C GLU A 400 -2.94 -31.39 17.17
N GLU A 401 -1.76 -31.83 16.76
CA GLU A 401 -1.48 -32.37 15.43
C GLU A 401 -0.46 -33.51 15.50
N ASN A 402 -0.18 -34.17 14.37
CA ASN A 402 0.76 -35.28 14.30
C ASN A 402 1.68 -35.16 13.07
N THR A 403 2.92 -35.66 13.16
CA THR A 403 3.86 -35.66 12.04
C THR A 403 3.58 -36.80 11.06
N LYS A 404 2.52 -36.67 10.26
CA LYS A 404 2.03 -37.75 9.37
C LYS A 404 2.71 -37.82 8.01
N TYR A 405 3.11 -36.68 7.46
CA TYR A 405 3.58 -36.56 6.08
C TYR A 405 4.99 -35.96 6.07
N PHE A 406 5.86 -36.49 5.21
CA PHE A 406 7.15 -35.88 4.92
C PHE A 406 6.97 -34.59 4.11
N GLY A 407 7.70 -33.54 4.48
CA GLY A 407 7.70 -32.26 3.78
C GLY A 407 7.70 -31.06 4.71
N GLU A 408 7.60 -29.87 4.11
CA GLU A 408 7.45 -28.61 4.85
C GLU A 408 5.96 -28.33 5.06
N HIS A 409 5.53 -28.24 6.32
CA HIS A 409 4.16 -27.89 6.72
C HIS A 409 4.18 -26.59 7.53
N TYR A 410 3.02 -26.00 7.83
CA TYR A 410 2.97 -24.91 8.81
C TYR A 410 1.68 -24.89 9.64
N VAL A 411 1.78 -24.23 10.79
CA VAL A 411 0.64 -23.87 11.64
C VAL A 411 0.65 -22.37 11.88
N GLU A 412 -0.51 -21.74 11.72
CA GLU A 412 -0.74 -20.32 12.01
C GLU A 412 -1.74 -20.17 13.15
N CYS A 413 -1.55 -19.15 13.97
CA CYS A 413 -2.44 -18.73 15.04
C CYS A 413 -2.83 -17.28 14.84
N TYR A 414 -4.11 -16.97 14.97
CA TYR A 414 -4.65 -15.63 14.82
C TYR A 414 -5.38 -15.22 16.10
N ILE A 415 -5.14 -13.98 16.55
CA ILE A 415 -5.87 -13.36 17.66
C ILE A 415 -6.88 -12.38 17.07
N ILE A 416 -8.17 -12.70 17.24
CA ILE A 416 -9.27 -11.92 16.69
C ILE A 416 -9.91 -11.06 17.77
N LYS A 417 -9.96 -9.75 17.56
CA LYS A 417 -10.57 -8.79 18.48
C LYS A 417 -11.41 -7.79 17.68
N ASN A 418 -12.67 -7.63 18.05
CA ASN A 418 -13.64 -6.76 17.35
C ASN A 418 -13.72 -7.07 15.84
N ASN A 419 -13.81 -8.35 15.48
CA ASN A 419 -13.81 -8.83 14.09
C ASN A 419 -12.55 -8.47 13.26
N LEU A 420 -11.44 -8.16 13.92
CA LEU A 420 -10.16 -7.88 13.27
C LEU A 420 -9.08 -8.83 13.78
N CYS A 421 -8.22 -9.32 12.90
CA CYS A 421 -7.00 -10.01 13.32
C CYS A 421 -5.98 -8.97 13.79
N VAL A 422 -5.73 -8.91 15.10
CA VAL A 422 -4.90 -7.88 15.73
C VAL A 422 -3.47 -8.34 16.04
N ALA A 423 -3.23 -9.65 16.03
CA ALA A 423 -1.92 -10.28 16.14
C ALA A 423 -1.96 -11.69 15.53
N MET A 424 -0.85 -12.14 14.96
CA MET A 424 -0.71 -13.50 14.46
C MET A 424 0.73 -14.00 14.61
N ASP A 425 0.91 -15.31 14.64
CA ASP A 425 2.21 -15.95 14.55
C ASP A 425 2.13 -17.24 13.74
N LYS A 426 3.26 -17.64 13.18
CA LYS A 426 3.37 -18.80 12.29
C LYS A 426 4.61 -19.59 12.61
N ILE A 427 4.47 -20.91 12.63
CA ILE A 427 5.59 -21.82 12.79
C ILE A 427 5.61 -22.85 11.65
N ILE A 428 6.80 -23.01 11.05
CA ILE A 428 7.05 -24.05 10.03
C ILE A 428 7.31 -25.37 10.76
N VAL A 429 6.78 -26.46 10.21
CA VAL A 429 6.89 -27.82 10.71
C VAL A 429 7.52 -28.67 9.62
N PRO A 430 8.86 -28.66 9.48
CA PRO A 430 9.57 -29.48 8.51
C PRO A 430 9.67 -30.91 9.04
N ILE A 431 9.00 -31.86 8.40
CA ILE A 431 9.01 -33.28 8.79
C ILE A 431 9.98 -34.00 7.86
N ASP A 432 10.97 -34.68 8.43
CA ASP A 432 12.01 -35.42 7.72
C ASP A 432 11.61 -36.85 7.37
N LYS A 433 12.19 -37.38 6.27
CA LYS A 433 12.05 -38.81 5.94
C LYS A 433 12.66 -39.62 7.08
N ASN A 434 12.00 -40.73 7.41
CA ASN A 434 12.41 -41.62 8.51
C ASN A 434 13.90 -41.92 8.51
#